data_AF-A0A6I2RDY9-F1
#
_entry.id   AF-A0A6I2RDY9-F1
#
_cell.length_a   1.000
_cell.length_b   1.000
_cell.length_c   1.000
_cell.angle_alpha   90.00
_cell.angle_beta   90.00
_cell.angle_gamma   90.00
#
_symmetry.space_group_name_H-M   'P 1'
#
loop_
_entity.id
_entity.type
_entity.pdbx_description
1 polymer ?
#
loop_
_entity_poly.entity_id
_entity_poly.type
_entity_poly.pdbx_seq_one_letter_code
_entity_poly.pdbx_strand_id
1 'polypeptide(L)'
;MKAPSYEDFQLLSPCCGFPEIFQEMSVDPYGHKAPRCELVYSRSDYDGHRWHTIWFPCWEDRRTQALAQKVDQFMDALLETEEFRSLGQMKRMCRACAEPTSDPTEFNLYGETASFYIWIRAITREKDYNLYVHFYLKDSV
;
A
#
# COMPACT_ATOMS: atom_id res chain seq x y z
N MET A 1 -3.96 6.78 29.18
CA MET A 1 -4.20 7.40 27.85
C MET A 1 -4.43 6.27 26.88
N LYS A 2 -5.62 6.16 26.30
CA LYS A 2 -5.91 5.19 25.24
C LYS A 2 -5.31 5.75 23.96
N ALA A 3 -4.46 4.99 23.26
CA ALA A 3 -4.09 5.32 21.89
C ALA A 3 -5.38 5.39 21.06
N PRO A 4 -5.51 6.33 20.11
CA PRO A 4 -6.62 6.32 19.18
C PRO A 4 -6.55 5.02 18.37
N SER A 5 -7.48 4.10 18.61
CA SER A 5 -7.68 2.96 17.72
C SER A 5 -8.28 3.49 16.43
N TYR A 6 -7.55 3.38 15.34
CA TYR A 6 -8.03 3.75 14.02
C TYR A 6 -9.15 2.77 13.62
N GLU A 7 -10.41 3.22 13.72
CA GLU A 7 -11.61 2.40 13.50
C GLU A 7 -11.80 1.96 12.03
N ASP A 8 -10.97 2.47 11.11
CA ASP A 8 -11.13 2.27 9.66
C ASP A 8 -10.14 1.28 9.04
N PHE A 9 -9.30 0.59 9.82
CA PHE A 9 -8.41 -0.43 9.27
C PHE A 9 -9.18 -1.72 9.01
N GLN A 10 -9.74 -1.85 7.80
CA GLN A 10 -10.31 -3.11 7.37
C GLN A 10 -9.18 -4.15 7.23
N LEU A 11 -9.46 -5.40 7.59
CA LEU A 11 -8.48 -6.50 7.52
C LEU A 11 -7.94 -6.63 6.09
N LEU A 12 -6.62 -6.73 5.93
CA LEU A 12 -6.01 -6.98 4.63
C LEU A 12 -6.48 -8.34 4.06
N SER A 13 -6.76 -8.35 2.76
CA SER A 13 -7.29 -9.48 2.01
C SER A 13 -6.31 -9.93 0.93
N PRO A 14 -6.18 -11.24 0.64
CA PRO A 14 -5.48 -11.74 -0.55
C PRO A 14 -6.29 -11.57 -1.84
N CYS A 15 -7.57 -11.19 -1.77
CA CYS A 15 -8.40 -11.03 -2.95
C CYS A 15 -8.65 -9.54 -3.20
N CYS A 16 -8.37 -9.08 -4.42
CA CYS A 16 -8.66 -7.72 -4.85
C CYS A 16 -10.18 -7.48 -4.85
N GLY A 17 -10.63 -6.52 -4.02
CA GLY A 17 -12.04 -6.14 -3.92
C GLY A 17 -12.49 -5.08 -4.94
N PHE A 18 -11.55 -4.52 -5.69
CA PHE A 18 -11.76 -3.36 -6.57
C PHE A 18 -11.07 -3.52 -7.95
N PRO A 19 -11.18 -4.67 -8.64
CA PRO A 19 -10.49 -4.90 -9.91
C PRO A 19 -10.87 -3.89 -11.02
N GLU A 20 -12.03 -3.25 -10.91
CA GLU A 20 -12.54 -2.26 -11.85
C GLU A 20 -11.63 -1.04 -12.02
N ILE A 21 -10.91 -0.62 -10.98
CA ILE A 21 -10.04 0.58 -11.06
C ILE A 21 -8.88 0.39 -12.02
N PHE A 22 -8.50 -0.86 -12.29
CA PHE A 22 -7.39 -1.19 -13.19
C PHE A 22 -7.81 -1.31 -14.66
N GLN A 23 -9.10 -1.14 -14.97
CA GLN A 23 -9.60 -1.18 -16.34
C GLN A 23 -9.29 0.12 -17.10
N GLU A 24 -9.27 1.25 -16.40
CA GLU A 24 -9.01 2.58 -16.97
C GLU A 24 -7.64 3.13 -16.53
N MET A 25 -6.61 2.74 -17.27
CA MET A 25 -5.25 3.23 -17.08
C MET A 25 -5.02 4.54 -17.83
N SER A 26 -4.42 5.52 -17.16
CA SER A 26 -3.96 6.77 -17.76
C SER A 26 -2.43 6.89 -17.66
N VAL A 27 -1.87 7.93 -18.25
CA VAL A 27 -0.45 8.27 -18.11
C VAL A 27 -0.35 9.43 -17.14
N ASP A 28 0.31 9.21 -16.01
CA ASP A 28 0.54 10.26 -15.02
C ASP A 28 1.47 11.36 -15.57
N PRO A 29 1.61 12.52 -14.90
CA PRO A 29 2.52 13.59 -15.32
C PRO A 29 4.00 13.20 -15.39
N TYR A 30 4.37 12.02 -14.87
CA TYR A 30 5.72 11.46 -14.86
C TYR A 30 5.93 10.38 -15.92
N GLY A 31 4.90 10.06 -16.72
CA GLY A 31 4.97 9.10 -17.82
C GLY A 31 4.64 7.66 -17.43
N HIS A 32 4.21 7.39 -16.20
CA HIS A 32 3.83 6.05 -15.75
C HIS A 32 2.38 5.73 -16.09
N LYS A 33 2.10 4.47 -16.44
CA LYS A 33 0.72 3.99 -16.54
C LYS A 33 0.18 3.72 -15.14
N ALA A 34 -0.83 4.49 -14.74
CA ALA A 34 -1.49 4.39 -13.43
C ALA A 34 -3.00 4.56 -13.59
N PRO A 35 -3.83 3.93 -12.74
CA PRO A 35 -5.24 4.27 -12.62
C PRO A 35 -5.44 5.77 -12.39
N ARG A 36 -6.48 6.36 -13.00
CA ARG A 36 -6.78 7.79 -12.83
C ARG A 36 -7.07 8.17 -11.37
N CYS A 37 -7.53 7.22 -10.57
CA CYS A 37 -7.84 7.40 -9.15
C CYS A 37 -6.61 7.24 -8.24
N GLU A 38 -5.44 6.81 -8.75
CA GLU A 38 -4.23 6.63 -7.94
C GLU A 38 -3.72 7.97 -7.45
N LEU A 39 -3.77 8.23 -6.14
CA LEU A 39 -3.35 9.51 -5.59
C LEU A 39 -1.83 9.56 -5.41
N VAL A 40 -1.30 8.51 -4.79
CA VAL A 40 0.08 8.38 -4.38
C VAL A 40 0.41 6.90 -4.18
N TYR A 41 1.66 6.53 -4.40
CA TYR A 41 2.19 5.27 -3.89
C TYR A 41 3.50 5.50 -3.15
N SER A 42 3.84 4.55 -2.29
CA SER A 42 5.11 4.52 -1.59
C SER A 42 5.96 3.34 -2.03
N ARG A 43 7.27 3.45 -1.80
CA ARG A 43 8.19 2.32 -1.71
C ARG A 43 8.90 2.38 -0.37
N SER A 44 8.85 1.29 0.37
CA SER A 44 9.56 1.14 1.63
C SER A 44 10.59 0.02 1.57
N ASP A 45 11.79 0.31 2.06
CA ASP A 45 12.86 -0.67 2.27
C ASP A 45 13.18 -0.78 3.77
N TYR A 46 13.55 -1.99 4.21
CA TYR A 46 13.86 -2.30 5.60
C TYR A 46 15.39 -2.38 5.83
N ASP A 47 15.97 -1.54 6.68
CA ASP A 47 17.42 -1.50 6.87
C ASP A 47 17.98 -2.55 7.85
N GLY A 48 17.10 -3.39 8.42
CA GLY A 48 17.43 -4.32 9.51
C GLY A 48 16.82 -3.89 10.85
N HIS A 49 16.49 -2.62 11.00
CA HIS A 49 15.95 -2.03 12.22
C HIS A 49 14.60 -1.34 12.01
N ARG A 50 14.42 -0.64 10.89
CA ARG A 50 13.19 0.09 10.57
C ARG A 50 12.94 0.14 9.07
N TRP A 51 11.73 0.52 8.72
CA TRP A 51 11.36 0.85 7.34
C TRP A 51 11.76 2.30 7.01
N HIS A 52 12.30 2.50 5.82
CA HIS A 52 12.50 3.80 5.20
C HIS A 52 11.54 3.90 4.03
N THR A 53 10.75 4.97 3.98
CA THR A 53 9.68 5.14 2.99
C THR A 53 9.99 6.32 2.09
N ILE A 54 9.89 6.09 0.78
CA ILE A 54 9.91 7.12 -0.26
C ILE A 54 8.52 7.19 -0.88
N TRP A 55 8.08 8.41 -1.20
CA TRP A 55 6.75 8.69 -1.74
C TRP A 55 6.81 9.15 -3.19
N PHE A 56 5.85 8.68 -3.98
CA PHE A 56 5.71 8.98 -5.40
C PHE A 56 4.28 9.49 -5.65
N PRO A 57 4.09 10.80 -5.87
CA PRO A 57 2.79 11.33 -6.25
C PRO A 57 2.43 10.89 -7.67
N CYS A 58 1.15 10.65 -7.92
CA CYS A 58 0.64 10.39 -9.27
C CYS A 58 -0.08 11.62 -9.82
N TRP A 59 -1.01 12.21 -9.05
CA TRP A 59 -1.75 13.41 -9.45
C TRP A 59 -1.68 14.46 -8.33
N GLU A 60 -0.63 15.29 -8.33
CA GLU A 60 -0.36 16.28 -7.27
C GLU A 60 -1.51 17.28 -7.06
N ASP A 61 -2.22 17.63 -8.13
CA ASP A 61 -3.35 18.56 -8.12
C ASP A 61 -4.52 18.09 -7.24
N ARG A 62 -4.61 16.78 -6.98
CA ARG A 62 -5.68 16.17 -6.17
C ARG A 62 -5.28 15.96 -4.71
N ARG A 63 -4.01 16.12 -4.37
CA ARG A 63 -3.50 15.85 -3.02
C ARG A 63 -3.81 17.02 -2.10
N THR A 64 -4.88 16.89 -1.31
CA THR A 64 -5.15 17.83 -0.21
C THR A 64 -4.38 17.43 1.06
N GLN A 65 -4.19 18.38 1.97
CA GLN A 65 -3.55 18.11 3.26
C GLN A 65 -4.30 17.04 4.08
N ALA A 66 -5.63 17.03 4.02
CA ALA A 66 -6.45 16.05 4.72
C ALA A 66 -6.26 14.63 4.16
N LEU A 67 -6.14 14.48 2.84
CA LEU A 67 -5.85 13.17 2.23
C LEU A 67 -4.43 12.71 2.56
N ALA A 68 -3.44 13.62 2.55
CA ALA A 68 -2.08 13.31 2.95
C ALA A 68 -2.02 12.78 4.40
N GLN A 69 -2.72 13.42 5.33
CA GLN A 69 -2.78 12.96 6.73
C GLN A 69 -3.38 11.56 6.87
N LYS A 70 -4.42 11.23 6.11
CA LYS A 70 -5.01 9.88 6.12
C LYS A 70 -4.05 8.82 5.60
N VAL A 71 -3.30 9.15 4.54
CA VAL A 71 -2.26 8.27 3.97
C VAL A 71 -1.15 8.04 4.99
N ASP A 72 -0.65 9.09 5.64
CA ASP A 72 0.41 8.99 6.65
C ASP A 72 -0.06 8.14 7.85
N GLN A 73 -1.27 8.39 8.36
CA GLN A 73 -1.87 7.61 9.46
C GLN A 73 -2.01 6.12 9.12
N PHE A 74 -2.45 5.80 7.89
CA PHE A 74 -2.55 4.41 7.44
C PHE A 74 -1.18 3.75 7.39
N MET A 75 -0.17 4.43 6.82
CA MET A 75 1.18 3.88 6.73
C MET A 75 1.82 3.66 8.09
N ASP A 76 1.69 4.61 9.02
CA ASP A 76 2.20 4.47 10.37
C ASP A 76 1.56 3.25 11.06
N ALA A 77 0.23 3.14 10.99
CA ALA A 77 -0.50 2.00 11.55
C ALA A 77 -0.09 0.67 10.90
N LEU A 78 0.03 0.63 9.57
CA LEU A 78 0.46 -0.56 8.82
C LEU A 78 1.83 -1.04 9.30
N LEU A 79 2.82 -0.16 9.38
CA LEU A 79 4.20 -0.51 9.72
C LEU A 79 4.38 -0.86 11.22
N GLU A 80 3.44 -0.46 12.08
CA GLU A 80 3.41 -0.83 13.50
C GLU A 80 2.78 -2.21 13.77
N THR A 81 2.01 -2.75 12.82
CA THR A 81 1.43 -4.10 12.91
C THR A 81 2.50 -5.18 13.06
N GLU A 82 2.15 -6.30 13.71
CA GLU A 82 3.10 -7.39 13.96
C GLU A 82 3.60 -8.02 12.64
N GLU A 83 2.76 -8.04 11.62
CA GLU A 83 3.04 -8.60 10.31
C GLU A 83 4.08 -7.78 9.55
N PHE A 84 4.06 -6.45 9.70
CA PHE A 84 4.94 -5.56 8.95
C PHE A 84 6.07 -4.97 9.79
N ARG A 85 6.11 -5.17 11.11
CA ARG A 85 7.16 -4.62 11.99
C ARG A 85 8.60 -5.00 11.60
N SER A 86 8.79 -6.12 10.90
CA SER A 86 10.08 -6.51 10.34
C SER A 86 9.94 -7.25 9.01
N LEU A 87 11.02 -7.25 8.23
CA LEU A 87 11.10 -8.04 6.99
C LEU A 87 10.80 -9.53 7.22
N GLY A 88 11.25 -10.09 8.35
CA GLY A 88 11.03 -11.50 8.69
C GLY A 88 9.56 -11.83 8.95
N GLN A 89 8.84 -10.94 9.63
CA GLN A 89 7.40 -11.09 9.85
C GLN A 89 6.62 -10.95 8.54
N MET A 90 6.95 -9.95 7.73
CA MET A 90 6.29 -9.72 6.43
C MET A 90 6.43 -10.96 5.55
N LYS A 91 7.65 -11.52 5.47
CA LYS A 91 7.92 -12.77 4.73
C LYS A 91 7.07 -13.95 5.18
N ARG A 92 6.82 -14.09 6.49
CA ARG A 92 6.00 -15.18 7.03
C ARG A 92 4.53 -14.96 6.71
N MET A 93 4.03 -13.74 6.91
CA MET A 93 2.65 -13.38 6.60
C MET A 93 2.36 -13.56 5.11
N CYS A 94 3.21 -13.07 4.21
CA CYS A 94 3.01 -13.20 2.78
C CYS A 94 2.84 -14.66 2.33
N ARG A 95 3.66 -15.58 2.85
CA ARG A 95 3.56 -17.02 2.53
C ARG A 95 2.30 -17.67 3.06
N ALA A 96 1.72 -17.14 4.13
CA ALA A 96 0.58 -17.73 4.82
C ALA A 96 -0.75 -17.29 4.21
N CYS A 97 -0.87 -16.00 3.84
CA CYS A 97 -2.19 -15.42 3.58
C CYS A 97 -2.22 -14.33 2.49
N ALA A 98 -1.13 -14.02 1.79
CA ALA A 98 -1.14 -13.06 0.70
C ALA A 98 -1.37 -13.73 -0.67
N GLU A 99 -1.84 -12.96 -1.65
CA GLU A 99 -1.98 -13.42 -3.03
C GLU A 99 -0.58 -13.61 -3.64
N PRO A 100 -0.23 -14.79 -4.19
CA PRO A 100 1.01 -14.95 -4.93
C PRO A 100 0.89 -14.31 -6.32
N THR A 101 2.00 -13.79 -6.85
CA THR A 101 2.10 -13.41 -8.27
C THR A 101 2.76 -14.53 -9.08
N SER A 102 3.04 -14.27 -10.37
CA SER A 102 3.87 -15.19 -11.19
C SER A 102 5.32 -15.30 -10.68
N ASP A 103 5.80 -14.31 -9.93
CA ASP A 103 7.07 -14.41 -9.21
C ASP A 103 6.81 -14.96 -7.79
N PRO A 104 7.41 -16.10 -7.40
CA PRO A 104 7.18 -16.74 -6.09
C PRO A 104 7.68 -15.93 -4.90
N THR A 105 8.37 -14.82 -5.14
CA THR A 105 8.87 -13.90 -4.12
C THR A 105 8.09 -12.60 -4.03
N GLU A 106 7.05 -12.43 -4.85
CA GLU A 106 6.20 -11.25 -4.85
C GLU A 106 4.75 -11.62 -4.53
N PHE A 107 4.13 -10.78 -3.72
CA PHE A 107 2.80 -11.02 -3.18
C PHE A 107 1.96 -9.74 -3.20
N ASN A 108 0.64 -9.89 -3.32
CA ASN A 108 -0.31 -8.80 -3.16
C ASN A 108 -1.18 -8.96 -1.92
N LEU A 109 -1.53 -7.83 -1.33
CA LEU A 109 -2.59 -7.69 -0.34
C LEU A 109 -3.42 -6.46 -0.71
N TYR A 110 -4.68 -6.50 -0.29
CA TYR A 110 -5.65 -5.46 -0.60
C TYR A 110 -6.33 -5.02 0.68
N GLY A 111 -6.53 -3.72 0.82
CA GLY A 111 -7.21 -3.12 1.94
C GLY A 111 -8.06 -1.97 1.49
N GLU A 112 -8.90 -1.48 2.39
CA GLU A 112 -9.78 -0.36 2.14
C GLU A 112 -9.92 0.50 3.38
N THR A 113 -10.16 1.79 3.15
CA THR A 113 -10.62 2.74 4.17
C THR A 113 -11.88 3.42 3.64
N ALA A 114 -12.43 4.35 4.42
CA ALA A 114 -13.53 5.20 3.95
C ALA A 114 -13.15 6.02 2.69
N SER A 115 -11.88 6.39 2.51
CA SER A 115 -11.44 7.26 1.40
C SER A 115 -10.67 6.53 0.31
N PHE A 116 -10.06 5.38 0.61
CA PHE A 116 -9.12 4.73 -0.30
C PHE A 116 -9.40 3.25 -0.53
N TYR A 117 -9.24 2.81 -1.77
CA TYR A 117 -8.79 1.44 -2.05
C TYR A 117 -7.27 1.40 -1.93
N ILE A 118 -6.73 0.32 -1.38
CA ILE A 118 -5.30 0.19 -1.05
C ILE A 118 -4.77 -1.11 -1.61
N TRP A 119 -3.76 -1.03 -2.47
CA TRP A 119 -3.02 -2.19 -2.95
C TRP A 119 -1.62 -2.19 -2.35
N ILE A 120 -1.26 -3.29 -1.73
CA ILE A 120 0.06 -3.54 -1.18
C ILE A 120 0.73 -4.60 -2.04
N ARG A 121 1.91 -4.29 -2.59
CA ARG A 121 2.78 -5.27 -3.25
C ARG A 121 4.03 -5.48 -2.40
N ALA A 122 4.18 -6.68 -1.87
CA ALA A 122 5.30 -7.08 -1.03
C ALA A 122 6.29 -7.95 -1.82
N ILE A 123 7.53 -7.45 -1.96
CA ILE A 123 8.64 -8.16 -2.59
C ILE A 123 9.55 -8.70 -1.49
N THR A 124 9.78 -10.01 -1.50
CA THR A 124 10.49 -10.75 -0.44
C THR A 124 11.83 -11.31 -0.88
N ARG A 125 12.30 -10.95 -2.08
CA ARG A 125 13.61 -11.38 -2.63
C ARG A 125 14.74 -11.08 -1.65
N GLU A 126 15.71 -11.98 -1.62
CA GLU A 126 16.93 -11.74 -0.85
C GLU A 126 17.68 -10.54 -1.46
N LYS A 127 18.04 -9.55 -0.64
CA LYS A 127 18.78 -8.34 -1.05
C LYS A 127 18.04 -7.38 -2.01
N ASP A 128 16.78 -7.66 -2.33
CA ASP A 128 15.91 -6.82 -3.17
C ASP A 128 14.46 -6.87 -2.67
N TYR A 129 14.26 -6.57 -1.39
CA TYR A 129 12.92 -6.53 -0.79
C TYR A 129 12.40 -5.11 -0.77
N ASN A 130 11.13 -4.96 -1.09
CA ASN A 130 10.44 -3.68 -1.14
C ASN A 130 8.99 -3.90 -0.75
N LEU A 131 8.43 -2.95 -0.01
CA LEU A 131 7.01 -2.85 0.24
C LEU A 131 6.46 -1.66 -0.54
N TYR A 132 5.62 -1.93 -1.52
CA TYR A 132 4.90 -0.89 -2.24
C TYR A 132 3.49 -0.79 -1.69
N VAL A 133 3.02 0.44 -1.46
CA VAL A 133 1.65 0.70 -1.02
C VAL A 133 1.05 1.77 -1.90
N HIS A 134 -0.01 1.43 -2.62
CA HIS A 134 -0.73 2.29 -3.55
C HIS A 134 -2.05 2.72 -2.94
N PHE A 135 -2.38 4.01 -3.04
CA PHE A 135 -3.62 4.59 -2.53
C PHE A 135 -4.46 5.13 -3.68
N TYR A 136 -5.66 4.59 -3.84
CA TYR A 136 -6.62 4.97 -4.88
C TYR A 136 -7.84 5.65 -4.27
N LEU A 137 -8.14 6.86 -4.69
CA LEU A 137 -9.26 7.64 -4.15
C LEU A 137 -10.60 7.07 -4.62
N LYS A 138 -11.46 6.64 -3.69
CA LYS A 138 -12.77 6.04 -3.99
C LYS A 138 -13.72 6.99 -4.72
N ASP A 139 -13.71 8.27 -4.37
CA ASP A 139 -14.57 9.31 -5.00
C ASP A 139 -14.15 9.67 -6.44
N SER A 140 -13.14 9.00 -6.99
CA SER A 140 -12.64 9.17 -8.36
C SER A 140 -12.76 7.91 -9.22
N VAL A 141 -13.47 6.88 -8.72
CA VAL A 141 -13.80 5.63 -9.42
C VAL A 141 -15.21 5.73 -10.00
#